data_AF-A0A936Y2K4-F1
#
_entry.id   AF-A0A936Y2K4-F1
#
_cell.length_a   1.000
_cell.length_b   1.000
_cell.length_c   1.000
_cell.angle_alpha   90.00
_cell.angle_beta   90.00
_cell.angle_gamma   90.00
#
_symmetry.space_group_name_H-M   'P 1'
#
loop_
_entity.id
_entity.type
_entity.pdbx_description
1 polymer ?
#
loop_
_entity_poly.entity_id
_entity_poly.type
_entity_poly.pdbx_seq_one_letter_code
_entity_poly.pdbx_strand_id
1 'polypeptide(L)'
;MRLRTLILSFMLAVTLPTLGQEPDNRTPLERYEADSKSTLYLCKLTFKLALIKSDGGQAQDEKSDWAACIRNGKTTANARFDKALLTVKKSKAKEALKTYQVAYMAAIDGINPGSDERRINYEQRQQSLEGKLTEAWARFEIEK
;
A
#
# COMPACT_ATOMS: atom_id res chain seq x y z
N MET A 1 -40.77 55.33 -24.40
CA MET A 1 -39.74 55.89 -23.50
C MET A 1 -39.05 54.72 -22.79
N ARG A 2 -37.78 54.44 -23.14
CA ARG A 2 -36.78 53.56 -22.49
C ARG A 2 -37.12 52.05 -22.45
N LEU A 3 -36.53 51.12 -23.21
CA LEU A 3 -35.16 50.88 -23.72
C LEU A 3 -34.07 50.90 -22.63
N ARG A 4 -33.78 49.70 -22.07
CA ARG A 4 -32.53 49.26 -21.41
C ARG A 4 -32.49 47.72 -21.50
N THR A 5 -31.80 47.10 -22.46
CA THR A 5 -30.38 46.69 -22.51
C THR A 5 -29.92 45.79 -21.37
N LEU A 6 -29.15 44.74 -21.73
CA LEU A 6 -28.18 43.93 -20.96
C LEU A 6 -28.74 42.63 -20.32
N ILE A 7 -28.19 41.42 -20.46
CA ILE A 7 -26.88 40.93 -20.94
C ILE A 7 -27.03 39.47 -21.39
N LEU A 8 -26.37 39.11 -22.50
CA LEU A 8 -25.98 37.76 -22.88
C LEU A 8 -25.32 37.05 -21.69
N SER A 9 -25.95 36.02 -21.12
CA SER A 9 -25.24 35.01 -20.33
C SER A 9 -24.96 33.81 -21.23
N PHE A 10 -23.98 34.00 -22.10
CA PHE A 10 -23.41 32.98 -22.96
C PHE A 10 -22.51 32.08 -22.10
N MET A 11 -22.85 30.79 -22.04
CA MET A 11 -21.93 29.66 -21.98
C MET A 11 -20.61 29.86 -21.22
N LEU A 12 -20.56 29.44 -19.95
CA LEU A 12 -19.35 28.85 -19.37
C LEU A 12 -19.75 27.84 -18.29
N ALA A 13 -20.47 26.80 -18.74
CA ALA A 13 -20.37 25.52 -18.06
C ALA A 13 -18.93 25.03 -18.27
N VAL A 14 -18.03 25.41 -17.38
CA VAL A 14 -16.74 24.74 -17.23
C VAL A 14 -17.08 23.33 -16.79
N THR A 15 -17.25 22.42 -17.75
CA THR A 15 -17.11 21.00 -17.51
C THR A 15 -15.67 20.82 -17.07
N LEU A 16 -15.43 20.88 -15.76
CA LEU A 16 -14.26 20.26 -15.16
C LEU A 16 -14.22 18.86 -15.74
N PRO A 17 -13.19 18.48 -16.53
CA PRO A 17 -13.02 17.08 -16.84
C PRO A 17 -12.96 16.39 -15.49
N THR A 18 -13.87 15.45 -15.28
CA THR A 18 -13.67 14.39 -14.29
C THR A 18 -12.19 14.03 -14.39
N LEU A 19 -11.44 14.19 -13.30
CA LEU A 19 -10.10 13.62 -13.17
C LEU A 19 -10.28 12.12 -13.40
N GLY A 20 -10.25 11.73 -14.68
CA GLY A 20 -10.33 10.36 -15.10
C GLY A 20 -9.12 9.74 -14.46
N GLN A 21 -9.33 8.90 -13.45
CA GLN A 21 -8.28 8.02 -12.98
C GLN A 21 -7.69 7.39 -14.23
N GLU A 22 -6.43 7.71 -14.51
CA GLU A 22 -5.73 7.17 -15.65
C GLU A 22 -5.89 5.65 -15.60
N PRO A 23 -6.33 5.01 -16.70
CA PRO A 23 -6.57 3.58 -16.69
C PRO A 23 -5.28 2.87 -16.28
N ASP A 24 -5.36 2.12 -15.19
CA ASP A 24 -4.22 1.40 -14.65
C ASP A 24 -3.91 0.19 -15.54
N ASN A 25 -2.92 0.36 -16.42
CA ASN A 25 -2.51 -0.62 -17.42
C ASN A 25 -1.53 -1.67 -16.88
N ARG A 26 -1.25 -1.69 -15.58
CA ARG A 26 -0.35 -2.68 -14.97
C ARG A 26 -0.93 -4.08 -15.06
N THR A 27 -0.09 -5.05 -15.37
CA THR A 27 -0.44 -6.47 -15.26
C THR A 27 -0.80 -6.84 -13.81
N PRO A 28 -1.55 -7.94 -13.58
CA PRO A 28 -1.85 -8.37 -12.22
C PRO A 28 -0.60 -8.58 -11.34
N LEU A 29 0.51 -9.04 -11.93
CA LEU A 29 1.77 -9.22 -11.23
C LEU A 29 2.43 -7.89 -10.85
N GLU A 30 2.55 -6.96 -11.80
CA GLU A 30 3.13 -5.62 -11.54
C GLU A 30 2.30 -4.84 -10.52
N ARG A 31 0.97 -4.95 -10.60
CA ARG A 31 0.08 -4.33 -9.63
C ARG A 31 0.24 -4.95 -8.25
N TYR A 32 0.34 -6.27 -8.15
CA TYR A 32 0.57 -6.93 -6.86
C TYR A 32 1.89 -6.49 -6.22
N GLU A 33 2.98 -6.44 -6.99
CA GLU A 33 4.29 -5.97 -6.52
C GLU A 33 4.24 -4.51 -6.04
N ALA A 34 3.63 -3.62 -6.83
CA ALA A 34 3.55 -2.22 -6.49
C ALA A 34 2.65 -1.98 -5.27
N ASP A 35 1.49 -2.64 -5.21
CA ASP A 35 0.52 -2.51 -4.13
C ASP A 35 1.13 -3.05 -2.81
N SER A 36 1.84 -4.18 -2.83
CA SER A 36 2.47 -4.72 -1.61
C SER A 36 3.58 -3.80 -1.09
N LYS A 37 4.50 -3.34 -1.95
CA LYS A 37 5.59 -2.41 -1.55
C LYS A 37 5.04 -1.10 -0.99
N SER A 38 4.08 -0.48 -1.68
CA SER A 38 3.49 0.79 -1.27
C SER A 38 2.68 0.65 0.03
N THR A 39 1.89 -0.41 0.17
CA THR A 39 1.10 -0.66 1.38
C THR A 39 1.98 -0.86 2.60
N LEU A 40 3.03 -1.69 2.49
CA LEU A 40 3.98 -1.91 3.60
C LEU A 40 4.62 -0.60 4.05
N TYR A 41 5.05 0.23 3.09
CA TYR A 41 5.63 1.53 3.37
C TYR A 41 4.63 2.48 4.04
N LEU A 42 3.42 2.58 3.50
CA LEU A 42 2.37 3.43 4.06
C LEU A 42 2.00 3.01 5.48
N CYS A 43 1.81 1.72 5.76
CA CYS A 43 1.49 1.27 7.11
C CYS A 43 2.62 1.56 8.12
N LYS A 44 3.89 1.48 7.69
CA LYS A 44 5.03 1.91 8.53
C LYS A 44 4.98 3.41 8.82
N LEU A 45 4.63 4.23 7.83
CA LEU A 45 4.46 5.67 8.03
C LEU A 45 3.28 5.99 8.95
N THR A 46 2.14 5.31 8.77
CA THR A 46 0.96 5.42 9.63
C THR A 46 1.30 5.08 11.08
N PHE A 47 2.09 4.02 11.30
CA PHE A 47 2.57 3.67 12.64
C PHE A 47 3.50 4.75 13.22
N LYS A 48 4.47 5.24 12.44
CA LYS A 48 5.33 6.35 12.89
C LYS A 48 4.53 7.60 13.25
N LEU A 49 3.50 7.93 12.47
CA LEU A 49 2.61 9.04 12.76
C LEU A 49 1.83 8.81 14.07
N ALA A 50 1.37 7.59 14.32
CA ALA A 50 0.72 7.23 15.59
C ALA A 50 1.64 7.44 16.80
N LEU A 51 2.92 7.07 16.68
CA LEU A 51 3.91 7.31 17.72
C LEU A 51 4.12 8.81 17.96
N ILE A 52 4.34 9.59 16.91
CA ILE A 52 4.54 11.06 17.01
C ILE A 52 3.34 11.72 17.69
N LYS A 53 2.12 11.31 17.35
CA LYS A 53 0.90 11.81 17.98
C LYS A 53 0.84 11.46 19.46
N SER A 54 1.13 10.20 19.80
CA SER A 54 1.18 9.74 21.18
C SER A 54 2.20 10.54 22.01
N ASP A 55 3.39 10.77 21.47
CA ASP A 55 4.44 11.58 22.11
C ASP A 55 4.00 13.04 22.31
N GLY A 56 3.19 13.57 21.40
CA GLY A 56 2.56 14.88 21.49
C GLY A 56 1.25 14.93 22.31
N GLY A 57 0.84 13.83 22.95
CA GLY A 57 -0.40 13.75 23.73
C GLY A 57 -1.70 13.75 22.90
N GLN A 58 -1.60 13.51 21.59
CA GLN A 58 -2.74 13.46 20.68
C GLN A 58 -3.27 12.02 20.54
N ALA A 59 -4.59 11.87 20.52
CA ALA A 59 -5.22 10.60 20.20
C ALA A 59 -4.97 10.21 18.73
N GLN A 60 -5.03 8.91 18.45
CA GLN A 60 -5.02 8.42 17.07
C GLN A 60 -6.31 8.85 16.34
N ASP A 61 -6.17 9.17 15.06
CA ASP A 61 -7.26 9.31 14.10
C ASP A 61 -7.05 8.34 12.91
N GLU A 62 -7.94 8.40 11.92
CA GLU A 62 -7.92 7.58 10.72
C GLU A 62 -6.59 7.61 9.96
N LYS A 63 -5.85 8.73 9.99
CA LYS A 63 -4.56 8.87 9.29
C LYS A 63 -3.42 8.16 10.02
N SER A 64 -3.62 7.87 11.31
CA SER A 64 -2.67 7.17 12.19
C SER A 64 -3.14 5.78 12.61
N ASP A 65 -4.28 5.30 12.10
CA ASP A 65 -4.79 3.96 12.40
C ASP A 65 -3.98 2.88 11.64
N TRP A 66 -2.82 2.57 12.20
CA TRP A 66 -1.90 1.59 11.63
C TRP A 66 -2.49 0.17 11.68
N ALA A 67 -3.35 -0.12 12.65
CA ALA A 67 -4.00 -1.41 12.77
C ALA A 67 -5.00 -1.63 11.62
N ALA A 68 -5.79 -0.62 11.27
CA ALA A 68 -6.63 -0.64 10.06
C ALA A 68 -5.78 -0.74 8.79
N CYS A 69 -4.66 -0.02 8.71
CA CYS A 69 -3.75 -0.13 7.57
C CYS A 69 -3.26 -1.56 7.37
N ILE A 70 -2.78 -2.23 8.43
CA ILE A 70 -2.33 -3.63 8.37
C ILE A 70 -3.47 -4.54 7.90
N ARG A 71 -4.66 -4.46 8.53
CA ARG A 71 -5.80 -5.31 8.16
C ARG A 71 -6.20 -5.16 6.69
N ASN A 72 -6.32 -3.91 6.23
CA ASN A 72 -6.68 -3.61 4.84
C ASN A 72 -5.58 -4.03 3.87
N GLY A 73 -4.33 -3.84 4.25
CA GLY A 73 -3.16 -4.23 3.47
C GLY A 73 -3.05 -5.73 3.27
N LYS A 74 -3.31 -6.53 4.31
CA LYS A 74 -3.36 -8.00 4.22
C LYS A 74 -4.49 -8.48 3.31
N THR A 75 -5.70 -7.95 3.51
CA THR A 75 -6.86 -8.30 2.70
C THR A 75 -6.63 -7.99 1.22
N THR A 76 -6.12 -6.79 0.93
CA THR A 76 -5.82 -6.36 -0.44
C THR A 76 -4.72 -7.22 -1.04
N ALA A 77 -3.63 -7.47 -0.32
CA ALA A 77 -2.53 -8.29 -0.81
C ALA A 77 -2.94 -9.72 -1.13
N ASN A 78 -3.79 -10.36 -0.32
CA ASN A 78 -4.35 -11.68 -0.63
C ASN A 78 -5.14 -11.66 -1.95
N ALA A 79 -6.07 -10.72 -2.10
CA ALA A 79 -6.88 -10.61 -3.32
C ALA A 79 -6.04 -10.30 -4.58
N ARG A 80 -4.94 -9.55 -4.43
CA ARG A 80 -4.00 -9.25 -5.53
C ARG A 80 -3.09 -10.43 -5.85
N PHE A 81 -2.62 -11.14 -4.82
CA PHE A 81 -1.76 -12.30 -4.94
C PHE A 81 -2.41 -13.40 -5.77
N ASP A 82 -3.67 -13.74 -5.49
CA ASP A 82 -4.39 -14.79 -6.24
C ASP A 82 -4.40 -14.50 -7.75
N LYS A 83 -4.62 -13.23 -8.12
CA LYS A 83 -4.60 -12.78 -9.51
C LYS A 83 -3.20 -12.81 -10.11
N ALA A 84 -2.19 -12.38 -9.37
CA ALA A 84 -0.80 -12.42 -9.80
C ALA A 84 -0.32 -13.86 -10.05
N LEU A 85 -0.65 -14.78 -9.15
CA LEU A 85 -0.23 -16.18 -9.22
C LEU A 85 -0.72 -16.89 -10.49
N LEU A 86 -1.92 -16.54 -10.98
CA LEU A 86 -2.47 -17.06 -12.23
C LEU A 86 -1.68 -16.62 -13.47
N THR A 87 -0.99 -15.49 -13.42
CA THR A 87 -0.20 -14.97 -14.55
C THR A 87 1.19 -15.61 -14.65
N VAL A 88 1.69 -16.20 -13.57
CA VAL A 88 3.01 -16.85 -13.53
C VAL A 88 2.90 -18.26 -14.09
N LYS A 89 3.68 -18.60 -15.11
CA LYS A 89 3.61 -19.92 -15.77
C LYS A 89 4.55 -20.95 -15.16
N LYS A 90 5.80 -20.57 -14.86
CA LYS A 90 6.85 -21.48 -14.37
C LYS A 90 6.55 -21.92 -12.94
N SER A 91 6.66 -23.23 -12.66
CA SER A 91 6.36 -23.79 -11.34
C SER A 91 7.27 -23.22 -10.24
N LYS A 92 8.57 -23.10 -10.49
CA LYS A 92 9.52 -22.53 -9.52
C LYS A 92 9.21 -21.06 -9.22
N ALA A 93 8.86 -20.27 -10.24
CA ALA A 93 8.43 -18.89 -10.06
C ALA A 93 7.12 -18.79 -9.23
N LYS A 94 6.17 -19.71 -9.40
CA LYS A 94 4.96 -19.75 -8.55
C LYS A 94 5.30 -19.98 -7.08
N GLU A 95 6.19 -20.93 -6.79
CA GLU A 95 6.64 -21.20 -5.41
C GLU A 95 7.44 -20.04 -4.83
N ALA A 96 8.28 -19.39 -5.63
CA ALA A 96 8.99 -18.18 -5.22
C ALA A 96 8.02 -17.02 -4.93
N LEU A 97 6.98 -16.83 -5.74
CA LEU A 97 5.94 -15.81 -5.49
C LEU A 97 5.14 -16.10 -4.22
N LYS A 98 4.81 -17.36 -3.93
CA LYS A 98 4.20 -17.78 -2.66
C LYS A 98 5.11 -17.47 -1.47
N THR A 99 6.41 -17.74 -1.61
CA THR A 99 7.41 -17.43 -0.58
C THR A 99 7.48 -15.93 -0.32
N TYR A 100 7.43 -15.12 -1.38
CA TYR A 100 7.31 -13.66 -1.27
C TYR A 100 6.04 -13.24 -0.53
N GLN A 101 4.87 -13.82 -0.84
CA GLN A 101 3.62 -13.53 -0.14
C GLN A 101 3.71 -13.83 1.36
N VAL A 102 4.34 -14.94 1.74
CA VAL A 102 4.58 -15.28 3.16
C VAL A 102 5.49 -14.24 3.82
N ALA A 103 6.58 -13.87 3.16
CA ALA A 103 7.50 -12.85 3.67
C ALA A 103 6.81 -11.48 3.81
N TYR A 104 5.95 -11.11 2.87
CA TYR A 104 5.17 -9.88 2.92
C TYR A 104 4.19 -9.88 4.11
N MET A 105 3.48 -10.98 4.33
CA MET A 105 2.57 -11.12 5.46
C MET A 105 3.31 -10.98 6.80
N ALA A 106 4.48 -11.61 6.92
CA ALA A 106 5.32 -11.46 8.09
C ALA A 106 5.82 -10.01 8.28
N ALA A 107 6.19 -9.33 7.19
CA ALA A 107 6.66 -7.95 7.23
C ALA A 107 5.56 -6.96 7.63
N ILE A 108 4.34 -7.12 7.11
CA ILE A 108 3.22 -6.22 7.44
C ILE A 108 2.68 -6.48 8.85
N ASP A 109 2.56 -7.74 9.27
CA ASP A 109 2.22 -8.06 10.67
C ASP A 109 3.30 -7.58 11.63
N GLY A 110 4.56 -7.64 11.18
CA GLY A 110 5.71 -7.20 11.94
C GLY A 110 5.71 -5.71 12.29
N ILE A 111 4.91 -4.86 11.63
CA ILE A 111 4.77 -3.44 12.00
C ILE A 111 4.23 -3.30 13.43
N ASN A 112 3.40 -4.23 13.88
CA ASN A 112 2.95 -4.24 15.27
C ASN A 112 4.14 -4.54 16.20
N PRO A 113 4.48 -3.65 17.15
CA PRO A 113 5.48 -3.96 18.16
C PRO A 113 4.98 -5.04 19.11
N GLY A 114 5.89 -5.86 19.64
CA GLY A 114 5.58 -6.72 20.79
C GLY A 114 5.28 -5.88 22.04
N SER A 115 4.43 -6.37 22.94
CA SER A 115 3.99 -5.65 24.16
C SER A 115 5.14 -5.07 24.99
N ASP A 116 6.25 -5.82 25.07
CA ASP A 116 7.44 -5.49 25.86
C ASP A 116 8.69 -5.39 24.98
N GLU A 117 8.50 -5.16 23.68
CA GLU A 117 9.59 -5.11 22.73
C GLU A 117 10.39 -3.82 22.89
N ARG A 118 11.67 -3.95 23.22
CA ARG A 118 12.60 -2.82 23.24
C ARG A 118 12.75 -2.24 21.83
N ARG A 119 12.86 -0.91 21.73
CA ARG A 119 13.01 -0.21 20.44
C ARG A 119 14.11 -0.80 19.55
N ILE A 120 15.28 -1.10 20.11
CA ILE A 120 16.39 -1.69 19.35
C ILE A 120 16.05 -3.08 18.78
N ASN A 121 15.31 -3.89 19.54
CA ASN A 121 14.86 -5.22 19.09
C ASN A 121 13.82 -5.07 17.98
N TYR A 122 12.90 -4.10 18.12
CA TYR A 122 11.93 -3.76 17.07
C TYR A 122 12.65 -3.36 15.77
N GLU A 123 13.62 -2.44 15.84
CA GLU A 123 14.38 -1.98 14.67
C GLU A 123 15.14 -3.14 13.99
N GLN A 124 15.81 -3.99 14.76
CA GLN A 124 16.50 -5.18 14.22
C GLN A 124 15.52 -6.15 13.56
N ARG A 125 14.35 -6.37 14.17
CA ARG A 125 13.30 -7.23 13.61
C ARG A 125 12.73 -6.64 12.33
N GLN A 126 12.49 -5.34 12.25
CA GLN A 126 12.05 -4.66 11.02
C GLN A 126 13.07 -4.86 9.89
N GLN A 127 14.36 -4.63 10.15
CA GLN A 127 15.42 -4.84 9.17
C GLN A 127 15.50 -6.28 8.69
N SER A 128 15.40 -7.25 9.61
CA SER A 128 15.38 -8.68 9.25
C SER A 128 14.20 -9.04 8.36
N LEU A 129 13.00 -8.53 8.67
CA LEU A 129 11.80 -8.77 7.87
C LEU A 129 11.89 -8.14 6.47
N GLU A 130 12.43 -6.92 6.37
CA GLU A 130 12.69 -6.24 5.09
C GLU A 130 13.71 -7.01 4.25
N GLY A 131 14.79 -7.51 4.87
CA GLY A 131 15.79 -8.34 4.20
C GLY A 131 15.18 -9.61 3.61
N LYS A 132 14.38 -10.34 4.40
CA LYS A 132 13.68 -11.55 3.95
C LYS A 132 12.69 -11.28 2.82
N LEU A 133 11.95 -10.17 2.90
CA LEU A 133 11.02 -9.76 1.85
C LEU A 133 11.75 -9.46 0.53
N THR A 134 12.87 -8.73 0.62
CA THR A 134 13.72 -8.37 -0.52
C THR A 134 14.33 -9.61 -1.16
N GLU A 135 14.87 -10.51 -0.35
CA GLU A 135 15.44 -11.78 -0.81
C GLU A 135 14.38 -12.65 -1.50
N ALA A 136 13.17 -12.76 -0.92
CA ALA A 136 12.09 -13.53 -1.51
C ALA A 136 11.64 -12.96 -2.88
N TRP A 137 11.61 -11.64 -3.02
CA TRP A 137 11.31 -11.02 -4.32
C TRP A 137 12.42 -11.26 -5.34
N ALA A 138 13.69 -11.09 -4.94
CA ALA A 138 14.83 -11.33 -5.82
C ALA A 138 14.86 -12.79 -6.33
N ARG A 139 14.55 -13.76 -5.46
CA ARG A 139 14.40 -15.18 -5.85
C ARG A 139 13.27 -15.37 -6.88
N PHE A 140 12.15 -14.67 -6.72
CA PHE A 140 11.07 -14.70 -7.71
C PHE A 140 11.53 -14.14 -9.07
N GLU A 141 12.27 -13.03 -9.08
CA GLU A 141 12.80 -12.43 -10.31
C GLU A 141 13.78 -13.34 -11.05
N ILE A 142 14.59 -14.11 -10.32
CA ILE A 142 15.52 -15.09 -10.90
C ILE A 142 14.77 -16.26 -11.56
N GLU A 143 13.67 -16.73 -10.96
CA GLU A 143 12.91 -17.89 -11.44
C GLU A 143 11.88 -17.55 -12.54
N LYS A 144 11.49 -16.27 -12.64
CA LYS A 144 10.44 -15.72 -13.52
C LYS A 144 10.71 -15.92 -15.02
#